data_AF-A0A3D3PCW7-F1
#
_entry.id   AF-A0A3D3PCW7-F1
#
_cell.length_a   1.000
_cell.length_b   1.000
_cell.length_c   1.000
_cell.angle_alpha   90.00
_cell.angle_beta   90.00
_cell.angle_gamma   90.00
#
_symmetry.space_group_name_H-M   'P 1'
#
loop_
_entity.id
_entity.type
_entity.pdbx_description
1 polymer ?
#
loop_
_entity_poly.entity_id
_entity_poly.type
_entity_poly.pdbx_seq_one_letter_code
_entity_poly.pdbx_strand_id
1 'polypeptide(L)'
;QQLGKMGFEVANHTHTHASVTGMSQQQFTDQLKYIEDKCDSLKIGKPVTFAYPGYDVDSNALATLNKSGYIFARAGGSRAYNPLSDNPYLVPSWAVTANNQEQIMNAIQQAKHGKIVVLTFHGIPDYEHSWVTTPPELFKKYLQYLYNNHYKVIALKDLNNYINVKNAQKEIKPDFKKTLKN
;
A
#
# COMPACT_ATOMS: atom_id res chain seq x y z
N GLN A 1 -11.78 9.31 10.02
CA GLN A 1 -11.38 10.47 10.86
C GLN A 1 -10.54 10.06 12.08
N GLN A 2 -10.99 9.11 12.91
CA GLN A 2 -10.27 8.71 14.14
C GLN A 2 -8.82 8.27 13.89
N LEU A 3 -8.57 7.41 12.89
CA LEU A 3 -7.21 6.98 12.52
C LEU A 3 -6.27 8.17 12.23
N GLY A 4 -6.74 9.17 11.48
CA GLY A 4 -5.97 10.38 11.22
C GLY A 4 -5.68 11.19 12.49
N LYS A 5 -6.63 11.29 13.42
CA LYS A 5 -6.41 11.94 14.73
C LYS A 5 -5.39 11.20 15.60
N MET A 6 -5.29 9.89 15.46
CA MET A 6 -4.27 9.06 16.11
C MET A 6 -2.90 9.11 15.43
N GLY A 7 -2.77 9.85 14.32
CA GLY A 7 -1.52 9.98 13.57
C GLY A 7 -1.28 8.92 12.51
N PHE A 8 -2.21 7.98 12.28
CA PHE A 8 -2.10 7.04 11.17
C PHE A 8 -2.21 7.76 9.83
N GLU A 9 -1.44 7.27 8.85
CA GLU A 9 -1.64 7.65 7.46
C GLU A 9 -2.99 7.15 6.95
N VAL A 10 -3.76 8.06 6.33
CA VAL A 10 -4.95 7.72 5.56
C VAL A 10 -4.60 7.89 4.08
N ALA A 11 -4.72 6.80 3.31
CA ALA A 11 -4.31 6.72 1.91
C ALA A 11 -5.53 6.61 0.98
N ASN A 12 -5.32 6.84 -0.32
CA ASN A 12 -6.37 6.76 -1.32
C ASN A 12 -6.52 5.32 -1.86
N HIS A 13 -7.78 4.90 -2.06
CA HIS A 13 -8.14 3.59 -2.59
C HIS A 13 -9.32 3.67 -3.58
N THR A 14 -9.42 4.78 -4.31
CA THR A 14 -10.56 5.20 -5.16
C THR A 14 -11.85 5.42 -4.38
N HIS A 15 -12.80 6.15 -4.97
CA HIS A 15 -14.11 6.41 -4.36
C HIS A 15 -14.96 5.13 -4.34
N THR A 16 -15.07 4.45 -5.48
CA THR A 16 -16.02 3.35 -5.67
C THR A 16 -15.36 1.98 -5.66
N HIS A 17 -14.12 1.87 -5.14
CA HIS A 17 -13.32 0.65 -5.23
C HIS A 17 -13.17 0.16 -6.69
N ALA A 18 -13.12 1.09 -7.65
CA ALA A 18 -13.09 0.75 -9.06
C ALA A 18 -11.68 0.33 -9.50
N SER A 19 -11.60 -0.69 -10.36
CA SER A 19 -10.37 -1.05 -11.04
C SER A 19 -9.88 0.13 -11.88
N VAL A 20 -8.57 0.42 -11.83
CA VAL A 20 -7.99 1.50 -12.64
C VAL A 20 -7.70 1.08 -14.08
N THR A 21 -7.83 -0.21 -14.39
CA THR A 21 -7.55 -0.79 -15.72
C THR A 21 -8.48 -0.18 -16.76
N GLY A 22 -7.90 0.39 -17.83
CA GLY A 22 -8.68 0.99 -18.92
C GLY A 22 -9.39 2.30 -18.56
N MET A 23 -9.18 2.86 -17.36
CA MET A 23 -9.69 4.20 -17.04
C MET A 23 -8.93 5.27 -17.81
N SER A 24 -9.67 6.27 -18.30
CA SER A 24 -9.05 7.51 -18.77
C SER A 24 -8.42 8.28 -17.60
N GLN A 25 -7.46 9.16 -17.91
CA GLN A 25 -6.84 10.03 -16.91
C GLN A 25 -7.90 10.85 -16.12
N GLN A 26 -8.94 11.35 -16.80
CA GLN A 26 -10.00 12.13 -16.14
C GLN A 26 -10.82 11.27 -15.17
N GLN A 27 -11.29 10.11 -15.60
CA GLN A 27 -12.07 9.20 -14.75
C GLN A 27 -11.28 8.80 -13.49
N PHE A 28 -10.00 8.49 -13.63
CA PHE A 28 -9.18 8.15 -12.47
C PHE A 28 -8.91 9.38 -11.58
N THR A 29 -8.70 10.56 -12.17
CA THR A 29 -8.57 11.81 -11.41
C THR A 29 -9.82 12.09 -10.57
N ASP A 30 -11.02 11.86 -11.11
CA ASP A 30 -12.27 12.06 -10.39
C ASP A 30 -12.41 11.08 -9.20
N GLN A 31 -12.00 9.82 -9.38
CA GLN A 31 -11.94 8.81 -8.31
C GLN A 31 -10.99 9.23 -7.19
N LEU A 32 -9.82 9.78 -7.55
CA LEU A 32 -8.85 10.28 -6.57
C LEU A 32 -9.39 11.50 -5.83
N LYS A 33 -9.90 12.49 -6.59
CA LYS A 33 -10.35 13.78 -6.07
C LYS A 33 -11.47 13.64 -5.04
N TYR A 34 -12.43 12.74 -5.27
CA TYR A 34 -13.49 12.52 -4.29
C TYR A 34 -12.94 12.15 -2.91
N ILE A 35 -11.96 11.23 -2.85
CA ILE A 35 -11.35 10.81 -1.58
C ILE A 35 -10.51 11.95 -0.98
N GLU A 36 -9.80 12.71 -1.81
CA GLU A 36 -9.03 13.89 -1.38
C GLU A 36 -9.95 14.94 -0.74
N ASP A 37 -11.05 15.32 -1.42
CA ASP A 37 -12.04 16.27 -0.92
C ASP A 37 -12.70 15.77 0.37
N LYS A 38 -12.98 14.46 0.45
CA LYS A 38 -13.54 13.87 1.67
C LYS A 38 -12.55 13.95 2.83
N CYS A 39 -11.27 13.64 2.60
CA CYS A 39 -10.23 13.79 3.63
C CYS A 39 -10.13 15.25 4.10
N ASP A 40 -10.12 16.21 3.18
CA ASP A 40 -10.09 17.64 3.49
C ASP A 40 -11.29 18.07 4.35
N SER A 41 -12.52 17.69 3.96
CA SER A 41 -13.74 17.98 4.72
C SER A 41 -13.72 17.41 6.15
N LEU A 42 -12.98 16.31 6.35
CA LEU A 42 -12.82 15.65 7.65
C LEU A 42 -11.61 16.17 8.43
N LYS A 43 -10.86 17.14 7.88
CA LYS A 43 -9.60 17.68 8.38
C LYS A 43 -8.54 16.59 8.57
N ILE A 44 -8.52 15.62 7.66
CA ILE A 44 -7.49 14.59 7.53
C ILE A 44 -6.56 15.08 6.42
N GLY A 45 -5.25 15.08 6.67
CA GLY A 45 -4.27 15.57 5.68
C GLY A 45 -4.44 14.88 4.33
N LYS A 46 -4.12 15.60 3.24
CA LYS A 46 -4.26 15.11 1.87
C LYS A 46 -3.55 13.74 1.72
N PRO A 47 -4.23 12.71 1.18
CA PRO A 47 -3.60 11.43 0.86
C PRO A 47 -2.43 11.61 -0.12
N VAL A 48 -1.30 10.98 0.18
CA VAL A 48 -0.09 11.01 -0.69
C VAL A 48 0.35 9.63 -1.14
N THR A 49 -0.28 8.57 -0.65
CA THR A 49 -0.05 7.19 -1.11
C THR A 49 -1.36 6.56 -1.58
N PHE A 50 -1.23 5.54 -2.44
CA PHE A 50 -2.34 4.86 -3.09
C PHE A 50 -2.29 3.35 -2.85
N ALA A 51 -3.42 2.68 -2.92
CA ALA A 51 -3.52 1.23 -3.08
C ALA A 51 -4.43 0.93 -4.27
N TYR A 52 -4.00 0.06 -5.18
CA TYR A 52 -4.84 -0.31 -6.32
C TYR A 52 -5.97 -1.26 -5.87
N PRO A 53 -7.26 -0.91 -6.10
CA PRO A 53 -8.37 -1.85 -5.90
C PRO A 53 -8.13 -3.15 -6.66
N GLY A 54 -8.30 -4.29 -5.98
CA GLY A 54 -8.10 -5.61 -6.57
C GLY A 54 -6.69 -5.91 -7.10
N TYR A 55 -5.69 -5.09 -6.74
CA TYR A 55 -4.33 -5.18 -7.29
C TYR A 55 -4.28 -4.98 -8.82
N ASP A 56 -5.30 -4.34 -9.39
CA ASP A 56 -5.35 -4.03 -10.81
C ASP A 56 -4.50 -2.79 -11.09
N VAL A 57 -3.43 -2.97 -11.85
CA VAL A 57 -2.49 -1.89 -12.18
C VAL A 57 -2.51 -1.61 -13.67
N ASP A 58 -2.52 -0.32 -14.02
CA ASP A 58 -2.47 0.16 -15.40
C ASP A 58 -1.34 1.19 -15.55
N SER A 59 -0.64 1.20 -16.69
CA SER A 59 0.45 2.14 -16.93
C SER A 59 -0.01 3.60 -16.96
N ASN A 60 -1.23 3.88 -17.41
CA ASN A 60 -1.81 5.23 -17.41
C ASN A 60 -2.12 5.71 -15.98
N ALA A 61 -2.40 4.78 -15.05
CA ALA A 61 -2.63 5.10 -13.66
C ALA A 61 -1.38 5.70 -13.00
N LEU A 62 -0.19 5.20 -13.33
CA LEU A 62 1.08 5.72 -12.79
C LEU A 62 1.30 7.18 -13.15
N ALA A 63 1.04 7.56 -14.41
CA ALA A 63 1.16 8.95 -14.86
C ALA A 63 0.15 9.87 -14.16
N THR A 64 -1.08 9.37 -13.94
CA THR A 64 -2.13 10.12 -13.24
C THR A 64 -1.76 10.34 -11.76
N LEU A 65 -1.29 9.28 -11.07
CA LEU A 65 -0.81 9.37 -9.68
C LEU A 65 0.31 10.40 -9.54
N ASN A 66 1.27 10.40 -10.47
CA ASN A 66 2.36 11.38 -10.45
C ASN A 66 1.86 12.82 -10.60
N LYS A 67 0.98 13.08 -11.57
CA LYS A 67 0.38 14.40 -11.79
C LYS A 67 -0.44 14.88 -10.57
N SER A 68 -1.09 13.96 -9.88
CA SER A 68 -1.90 14.26 -8.67
C SER A 68 -1.07 14.38 -7.38
N GLY A 69 0.25 14.16 -7.45
CA GLY A 69 1.18 14.35 -6.33
C GLY A 69 1.32 13.15 -5.40
N TYR A 70 0.91 11.95 -5.82
CA TYR A 70 1.15 10.72 -5.06
C TYR A 70 2.61 10.31 -5.15
N ILE A 71 3.13 9.72 -4.07
CA ILE A 71 4.55 9.33 -3.97
C ILE A 71 4.76 7.82 -4.00
N PHE A 72 3.82 7.04 -3.47
CA PHE A 72 3.86 5.58 -3.50
C PHE A 72 2.50 4.98 -3.86
N ALA A 73 2.49 3.81 -4.49
CA ALA A 73 1.28 3.01 -4.69
C ALA A 73 1.53 1.52 -4.47
N ARG A 74 0.65 0.86 -3.70
CA ARG A 74 0.73 -0.57 -3.38
C ARG A 74 0.02 -1.38 -4.44
N ALA A 75 0.77 -2.25 -5.11
CA ALA A 75 0.31 -3.09 -6.20
C ALA A 75 0.01 -4.52 -5.77
N GLY A 76 0.59 -5.06 -4.70
CA GLY A 76 0.51 -6.50 -4.37
C GLY A 76 1.66 -7.30 -5.00
N GLY A 77 1.64 -8.62 -4.93
CA GLY A 77 2.67 -9.47 -5.56
C GLY A 77 3.51 -10.33 -4.61
N SER A 78 3.19 -10.34 -3.31
CA SER A 78 3.76 -11.28 -2.33
C SER A 78 5.28 -11.37 -2.32
N ARG A 79 5.96 -10.22 -2.38
CA ARG A 79 7.43 -10.09 -2.33
C ARG A 79 7.83 -8.81 -1.62
N ALA A 80 9.09 -8.75 -1.14
CA ALA A 80 9.60 -7.54 -0.51
C ALA A 80 9.85 -6.44 -1.54
N TYR A 81 9.59 -5.20 -1.16
CA TYR A 81 9.90 -4.00 -1.93
C TYR A 81 11.41 -3.72 -1.89
N ASN A 82 12.03 -3.58 -3.05
CA ASN A 82 13.41 -3.13 -3.18
C ASN A 82 13.44 -1.70 -3.74
N PRO A 83 13.79 -0.69 -2.94
CA PRO A 83 13.74 0.71 -3.36
C PRO A 83 14.74 1.08 -4.45
N LEU A 84 15.72 0.22 -4.72
CA LEU A 84 16.72 0.42 -5.77
C LEU A 84 16.30 -0.14 -7.13
N SER A 85 15.26 -0.99 -7.19
CA SER A 85 14.87 -1.66 -8.44
C SER A 85 13.35 -1.81 -8.66
N ASP A 86 12.54 -1.42 -7.69
CA ASP A 86 11.08 -1.41 -7.79
C ASP A 86 10.57 0.03 -7.88
N ASN A 87 9.77 0.29 -8.92
CA ASN A 87 9.17 1.59 -9.10
C ASN A 87 8.25 1.94 -7.90
N PRO A 88 8.30 3.16 -7.34
CA PRO A 88 7.48 3.57 -6.19
C PRO A 88 5.97 3.44 -6.38
N TYR A 89 5.46 3.38 -7.61
CA TYR A 89 4.04 3.13 -7.87
C TYR A 89 3.67 1.66 -8.01
N LEU A 90 4.62 0.75 -7.80
CA LEU A 90 4.45 -0.70 -7.88
C LEU A 90 4.96 -1.39 -6.60
N VAL A 91 4.68 -0.81 -5.43
CA VAL A 91 5.12 -1.35 -4.14
C VAL A 91 4.43 -2.69 -3.90
N PRO A 92 5.16 -3.81 -3.80
CA PRO A 92 4.58 -5.11 -3.52
C PRO A 92 4.14 -5.21 -2.07
N SER A 93 3.16 -6.06 -1.81
CA SER A 93 2.67 -6.38 -0.48
C SER A 93 2.14 -7.80 -0.42
N TRP A 94 2.02 -8.36 0.78
CA TRP A 94 1.32 -9.62 1.03
C TRP A 94 -0.07 -9.35 1.60
N ALA A 95 -1.10 -10.01 1.05
CA ALA A 95 -2.41 -10.06 1.68
C ALA A 95 -2.36 -11.02 2.87
N VAL A 96 -2.78 -10.58 4.05
CA VAL A 96 -2.84 -11.40 5.25
C VAL A 96 -4.24 -11.97 5.40
N THR A 97 -4.32 -13.28 5.63
CA THR A 97 -5.56 -14.01 5.90
C THR A 97 -5.41 -14.87 7.16
N ALA A 98 -6.51 -15.46 7.62
CA ALA A 98 -6.49 -16.40 8.73
C ALA A 98 -5.60 -17.64 8.47
N ASN A 99 -5.38 -17.99 7.20
CA ASN A 99 -4.84 -19.30 6.80
C ASN A 99 -3.40 -19.26 6.29
N ASN A 100 -2.76 -18.08 6.20
CA ASN A 100 -1.42 -17.95 5.62
C ASN A 100 -0.34 -17.48 6.61
N GLN A 101 -0.50 -17.78 7.90
CA GLN A 101 0.43 -17.33 8.95
C GLN A 101 1.89 -17.67 8.64
N GLU A 102 2.19 -18.90 8.21
CA GLU A 102 3.56 -19.31 7.90
C GLU A 102 4.18 -18.45 6.80
N GLN A 103 3.44 -18.18 5.72
CA GLN A 103 3.86 -17.31 4.63
C GLN A 103 4.18 -15.91 5.13
N ILE A 104 3.32 -15.33 5.99
CA ILE A 104 3.51 -13.97 6.53
C ILE A 104 4.72 -13.91 7.46
N MET A 105 4.93 -14.91 8.31
CA MET A 105 6.11 -14.97 9.18
C MET A 105 7.40 -15.05 8.35
N ASN A 106 7.41 -15.83 7.27
CA ASN A 106 8.53 -15.89 6.33
C ASN A 106 8.73 -14.56 5.57
N ALA A 107 7.63 -13.88 5.21
CA ALA A 107 7.68 -12.57 4.57
C ALA A 107 8.35 -11.53 5.47
N ILE A 108 7.97 -11.44 6.76
CA ILE A 108 8.56 -10.49 7.73
C ILE A 108 10.08 -10.61 7.80
N GLN A 109 10.63 -11.83 7.74
CA GLN A 109 12.07 -12.07 7.75
C GLN A 109 12.81 -11.56 6.50
N GLN A 110 12.09 -11.17 5.45
CA GLN A 110 12.66 -10.56 4.25
C GLN A 110 12.96 -9.05 4.41
N ALA A 111 12.47 -8.40 5.48
CA ALA A 111 12.75 -6.98 5.76
C ALA A 111 14.17 -6.78 6.30
N LYS A 112 15.15 -7.00 5.43
CA LYS A 112 16.59 -6.89 5.70
C LYS A 112 17.33 -6.37 4.47
N HIS A 113 18.55 -5.88 4.67
CA HIS A 113 19.41 -5.36 3.59
C HIS A 113 18.73 -4.28 2.73
N GLY A 114 18.01 -3.35 3.38
CA GLY A 114 17.32 -2.25 2.72
C GLY A 114 16.01 -2.63 2.00
N LYS A 115 15.57 -3.90 2.06
CA LYS A 115 14.25 -4.32 1.58
C LYS A 115 13.16 -4.05 2.60
N ILE A 116 11.96 -3.73 2.11
CA ILE A 116 10.80 -3.37 2.92
C ILE A 116 9.70 -4.41 2.72
N VAL A 117 9.09 -4.87 3.81
CA VAL A 117 7.94 -5.77 3.78
C VAL A 117 6.68 -4.95 4.04
N VAL A 118 5.68 -5.09 3.17
CA VAL A 118 4.37 -4.46 3.32
C VAL A 118 3.32 -5.55 3.49
N LEU A 119 2.56 -5.47 4.58
CA LEU A 119 1.47 -6.39 4.88
C LEU A 119 0.14 -5.66 4.70
N THR A 120 -0.79 -6.27 3.98
CA THR A 120 -2.15 -5.78 3.75
C THR A 120 -3.11 -6.60 4.59
N PHE A 121 -3.71 -5.95 5.60
CA PHE A 121 -4.82 -6.50 6.38
C PHE A 121 -6.12 -5.86 5.87
N HIS A 122 -7.11 -6.67 5.46
CA HIS A 122 -8.40 -6.15 4.98
C HIS A 122 -9.31 -5.73 6.13
N GLY A 123 -9.32 -6.53 7.20
CA GLY A 123 -9.97 -6.21 8.46
C GLY A 123 -9.51 -7.12 9.59
N ILE A 124 -9.67 -6.63 10.82
CA ILE A 124 -9.25 -7.32 12.05
C ILE A 124 -10.42 -7.32 13.07
N PRO A 125 -11.37 -8.26 12.94
CA PRO A 125 -11.63 -9.08 11.76
C PRO A 125 -12.38 -8.29 10.67
N ASP A 126 -12.33 -8.80 9.44
CA ASP A 126 -13.25 -8.43 8.37
C ASP A 126 -14.45 -9.40 8.39
N TYR A 127 -15.66 -8.87 8.55
CA TYR A 127 -16.90 -9.65 8.49
C TYR A 127 -17.54 -9.63 7.11
N GLU A 128 -17.30 -8.58 6.32
CA GLU A 128 -17.86 -8.39 4.97
C GLU A 128 -17.11 -9.25 3.94
N HIS A 129 -15.79 -9.37 4.10
CA HIS A 129 -14.91 -10.16 3.23
C HIS A 129 -14.23 -11.28 4.02
N SER A 130 -15.02 -12.23 4.50
CA SER A 130 -14.55 -13.30 5.40
C SER A 130 -13.38 -14.13 4.84
N TRP A 131 -13.20 -14.22 3.52
CA TRP A 131 -12.09 -14.95 2.89
C TRP A 131 -10.72 -14.24 3.01
N VAL A 132 -10.70 -12.94 3.34
CA VAL A 132 -9.47 -12.15 3.57
C VAL A 132 -9.37 -11.60 5.00
N THR A 133 -10.16 -12.16 5.92
CA THR A 133 -10.19 -11.74 7.32
C THR A 133 -8.89 -12.10 8.06
N THR A 134 -8.49 -11.28 9.04
CA THR A 134 -7.43 -11.60 9.99
C THR A 134 -7.99 -11.64 11.42
N PRO A 135 -7.89 -12.76 12.15
CA PRO A 135 -8.31 -12.80 13.55
C PRO A 135 -7.50 -11.81 14.42
N PRO A 136 -8.12 -11.12 15.40
CA PRO A 136 -7.41 -10.21 16.30
C PRO A 136 -6.20 -10.82 17.01
N GLU A 137 -6.31 -12.07 17.46
CA GLU A 137 -5.19 -12.77 18.11
C GLU A 137 -4.01 -13.02 17.16
N LEU A 138 -4.31 -13.30 15.88
CA LEU A 138 -3.29 -13.48 14.87
C LEU A 138 -2.59 -12.14 14.55
N PHE A 139 -3.35 -11.05 14.44
CA PHE A 139 -2.79 -9.72 14.27
C PHE A 139 -1.88 -9.33 15.46
N LYS A 140 -2.35 -9.54 16.69
CA LYS A 140 -1.57 -9.30 17.91
C LYS A 140 -0.27 -10.10 17.93
N LYS A 141 -0.30 -11.36 17.47
CA LYS A 141 0.90 -12.20 17.35
C LYS A 141 1.94 -11.60 16.40
N TYR A 142 1.54 -11.08 15.23
CA TYR A 142 2.46 -10.40 14.33
C TYR A 142 3.07 -9.14 14.96
N LEU A 143 2.26 -8.31 15.61
CA LEU A 143 2.76 -7.11 16.29
C LEU A 143 3.78 -7.46 17.39
N GLN A 144 3.49 -8.49 18.19
CA GLN A 144 4.41 -8.95 19.24
C GLN A 144 5.72 -9.47 18.65
N TYR A 145 5.67 -10.21 17.54
CA TYR A 145 6.88 -10.67 16.86
C TYR A 145 7.72 -9.51 16.34
N LEU A 146 7.09 -8.52 15.69
CA LEU A 146 7.80 -7.32 15.21
C LEU A 146 8.48 -6.56 16.35
N TYR A 147 7.79 -6.40 17.49
CA TYR A 147 8.33 -5.76 18.68
C TYR A 147 9.53 -6.53 19.27
N ASN A 148 9.36 -7.83 19.52
CA ASN A 148 10.38 -8.68 20.13
C ASN A 148 11.66 -8.80 19.29
N ASN A 149 11.54 -8.65 17.97
CA ASN A 149 12.67 -8.73 17.03
C ASN A 149 13.13 -7.34 16.57
N HIS A 150 12.71 -6.27 17.25
CA HIS A 150 13.17 -4.89 17.04
C HIS A 150 12.97 -4.37 15.61
N TYR A 151 11.90 -4.79 14.93
CA TYR A 151 11.54 -4.25 13.63
C TYR A 151 11.08 -2.79 13.75
N LYS A 152 11.50 -1.96 12.81
CA LYS A 152 10.98 -0.59 12.66
C LYS A 152 9.76 -0.61 11.74
N VAL A 153 8.59 -0.36 12.32
CA VAL A 153 7.32 -0.17 11.59
C VAL A 153 7.10 1.31 11.35
N ILE A 154 6.77 1.69 10.12
CA ILE A 154 6.54 3.07 9.69
C ILE A 154 5.30 3.17 8.81
N ALA A 155 4.74 4.37 8.68
CA ALA A 155 3.76 4.64 7.63
C ALA A 155 4.44 4.61 6.25
N LEU A 156 3.68 4.31 5.19
CA LEU A 156 4.25 4.18 3.85
C LEU A 156 4.78 5.53 3.35
N LYS A 157 4.07 6.64 3.63
CA LYS A 157 4.56 7.99 3.30
C LYS A 157 5.92 8.31 3.93
N ASP A 158 6.20 7.79 5.12
CA ASP A 158 7.43 8.10 5.87
C ASP A 158 8.65 7.38 5.30
N LEU A 159 8.44 6.41 4.40
CA LEU A 159 9.50 5.80 3.62
C LEU A 159 10.26 6.84 2.75
N ASN A 160 9.61 7.98 2.43
CA ASN A 160 10.24 9.12 1.78
C ASN A 160 11.39 9.74 2.60
N ASN A 161 11.48 9.48 3.90
CA ASN A 161 12.61 9.90 4.73
C ASN A 161 13.85 9.01 4.55
N TYR A 162 13.69 7.86 3.89
CA TYR A 162 14.74 6.86 3.70
C TYR A 162 15.13 6.67 2.22
N ILE A 163 14.25 7.06 1.29
CA ILE A 163 14.44 6.91 -0.14
C ILE A 163 14.22 8.26 -0.82
N ASN A 164 15.08 8.61 -1.77
CA ASN A 164 14.79 9.69 -2.71
C ASN A 164 13.71 9.25 -3.71
N VAL A 165 12.44 9.33 -3.31
CA VAL A 165 11.30 8.86 -4.11
C VAL A 165 11.20 9.58 -5.44
N LYS A 166 11.51 10.88 -5.48
CA LYS A 166 11.49 11.68 -6.72
C LYS A 166 12.51 11.18 -7.73
N ASN A 167 13.70 10.78 -7.27
CA ASN A 167 14.69 10.16 -8.14
C ASN A 167 14.25 8.76 -8.57
N ALA A 168 13.77 7.93 -7.65
CA ALA A 168 13.30 6.58 -7.95
C ALA A 168 12.16 6.57 -8.97
N GLN A 169 11.19 7.50 -8.88
CA GLN A 169 10.10 7.65 -9.85
C GLN A 169 10.58 7.99 -11.26
N LYS A 170 11.72 8.66 -11.40
CA LYS A 170 12.29 9.05 -12.69
C LYS A 170 13.20 7.96 -13.28
N GLU A 171 14.07 7.41 -12.45
CA GLU A 171 15.15 6.51 -12.90
C GLU A 171 14.72 5.04 -12.97
N ILE A 172 13.81 4.59 -12.10
CA ILE A 172 13.39 3.19 -12.05
C ILE A 172 12.17 3.01 -12.95
N LYS A 173 12.37 2.40 -14.12
CA LYS A 173 11.27 2.06 -15.04
C LYS A 173 10.27 1.10 -14.38
N PRO A 174 8.95 1.33 -14.52
CA PRO A 174 7.95 0.36 -14.10
C PRO A 174 8.17 -1.00 -14.79
N ASP A 175 8.17 -2.07 -14.01
CA ASP A 175 8.32 -3.44 -14.50
C ASP A 175 7.05 -4.25 -14.19
N PHE A 176 6.15 -4.30 -15.18
CA PHE A 176 4.89 -5.04 -15.10
C PHE A 176 5.05 -6.56 -15.31
N LYS A 177 6.27 -7.06 -15.58
CA LYS A 177 6.53 -8.50 -15.67
C LYS A 177 6.74 -9.14 -14.29
N LYS A 178 7.08 -8.34 -13.28
CA LYS A 178 7.14 -8.80 -11.89
C LYS A 178 5.74 -9.15 -11.40
N THR A 179 5.65 -10.07 -10.46
CA THR A 179 4.37 -10.38 -9.79
C THR A 179 3.86 -9.13 -9.07
N LEU A 180 2.63 -8.74 -9.39
CA LEU A 180 1.91 -7.58 -8.85
C LEU A 180 0.52 -7.96 -8.34
N LYS A 181 0.19 -9.24 -8.17
CA LYS A 181 -1.06 -9.68 -7.55
C LYS A 181 -0.78 -10.73 -6.49
N ASN A 182 -1.59 -10.73 -5.44
CA ASN A 182 -1.54 -11.71 -4.35
C ASN A 182 -2.40 -12.93 -4.65
#